data_AF-A0A662TI82-F1
#
_entry.id   AF-A0A662TI82-F1
#
_cell.length_a   1.000
_cell.length_b   1.000
_cell.length_c   1.000
_cell.angle_alpha   90.00
_cell.angle_beta   90.00
_cell.angle_gamma   90.00
#
_symmetry.space_group_name_H-M   'P 1'
#
loop_
_entity.id
_entity.type
_entity.pdbx_description
1 polymer ?
#
loop_
_entity_poly.entity_id
_entity_poly.type
_entity_poly.pdbx_seq_one_letter_code
_entity_poly.pdbx_strand_id
1 'polypeptide(L)'
;KLSEPPEMAEPYFDAVVSGDIECYVKNLLENDLNPENVDPTEMRPNSSYIRDFAIKGAKIVTQHPNYPDYLICEIETYRGCPRSIVGGCSFCTTPLYGPPDFRPVKDIVDEVKALYKLGIRAFRLGCQPDLFAYMAHGAGEEEFPRPNPEALRKLYSGIRRVAPNLRTLHMDNGNPGTIAKHPEECREIAKIIISYHTPGDVVALGIESADPKVIKANNLKTLPEESLEAIKLLNEVGAKRGYNGLPELLPGINFVHGLPGETRKTFELNYQFLKQILEEKLLVRRINIRQVIPFPGTRIERKSIYIIRKHKRIFKLYKEKIRREIDHEMLKIIIPTGTVLREVYTEKHIGNYTYARQLGTYPILTVIHERLPLGKYIDVKVADHGMRSVTAVPYPLDPNTATMNLLQTVPGIGKKVATRIVANRPYKDLKDFMEKLESMGIESKNVIKWFT
;
A
#
# COMPACT_ATOMS: atom_id res chain seq x y z
N LYS A 1 -11.89 18.60 -8.06
CA LYS A 1 -13.37 18.57 -7.98
C LYS A 1 -13.73 18.93 -6.54
N LEU A 2 -14.84 19.61 -6.30
CA LEU A 2 -15.42 19.68 -4.95
C LEU A 2 -16.02 18.32 -4.64
N SER A 3 -16.04 17.88 -3.38
CA SER A 3 -17.01 16.87 -2.99
C SER A 3 -18.40 17.52 -3.06
N GLU A 4 -19.34 16.87 -3.74
CA GLU A 4 -20.73 17.29 -3.72
C GLU A 4 -21.33 16.91 -2.37
N PRO A 5 -22.19 17.75 -1.79
CA PRO A 5 -22.74 17.49 -0.49
C PRO A 5 -23.88 16.45 -0.61
N PRO A 6 -24.17 15.68 0.45
CA PRO A 6 -25.10 14.54 0.37
C PRO A 6 -26.51 14.91 -0.14
N GLU A 7 -26.96 16.14 0.09
CA GLU A 7 -28.29 16.63 -0.30
C GLU A 7 -28.48 16.64 -1.84
N MET A 8 -27.38 16.75 -2.61
CA MET A 8 -27.45 16.65 -4.07
C MET A 8 -27.78 15.23 -4.55
N ALA A 9 -27.60 14.22 -3.70
CA ALA A 9 -27.91 12.84 -4.01
C ALA A 9 -29.35 12.46 -3.64
N GLU A 10 -29.99 13.17 -2.71
CA GLU A 10 -31.34 12.84 -2.19
C GLU A 10 -32.39 12.54 -3.28
N PRO A 11 -32.47 13.27 -4.40
CA PRO A 11 -33.47 12.97 -5.43
C PRO A 11 -33.26 11.63 -6.18
N TYR A 12 -32.10 10.99 -6.00
CA TYR A 12 -31.69 9.81 -6.75
C TYR A 12 -31.63 8.53 -5.93
N PHE A 13 -31.84 8.61 -4.61
CA PHE A 13 -31.73 7.48 -3.69
C PHE A 13 -32.91 7.44 -2.72
N ASP A 14 -33.32 6.24 -2.31
CA ASP A 14 -34.38 6.06 -1.30
C ASP A 14 -33.99 6.61 0.07
N ALA A 15 -32.68 6.67 0.37
CA ALA A 15 -32.13 7.28 1.56
C ALA A 15 -30.68 7.73 1.34
N VAL A 16 -30.30 8.83 2.00
CA VAL A 16 -28.92 9.33 2.06
C VAL A 16 -28.45 9.26 3.51
N VAL A 17 -27.55 8.32 3.80
CA VAL A 17 -27.03 8.07 5.16
C VAL A 17 -25.80 8.95 5.40
N SER A 18 -25.90 9.86 6.37
CA SER A 18 -24.82 10.76 6.78
C SER A 18 -24.08 10.30 8.05
N GLY A 19 -24.67 9.36 8.79
CA GLY A 19 -24.06 8.63 9.90
C GLY A 19 -23.35 7.35 9.47
N ASP A 20 -23.35 6.33 10.33
CA ASP A 20 -22.70 5.04 10.07
C ASP A 20 -23.67 4.06 9.39
N ILE A 21 -23.28 3.53 8.23
CA ILE A 21 -24.17 2.71 7.36
C ILE A 21 -24.64 1.43 8.05
N GLU A 22 -23.82 0.85 8.93
CA GLU A 22 -24.17 -0.32 9.73
C GLU A 22 -25.34 -0.06 10.69
N CYS A 23 -25.45 1.15 11.25
CA CYS A 23 -26.54 1.52 12.15
C CYS A 23 -27.82 1.66 11.34
N TYR A 24 -27.74 2.37 10.21
CA TYR A 24 -28.86 2.56 9.31
C TYR A 24 -29.42 1.23 8.79
N VAL A 25 -28.57 0.33 8.29
CA VAL A 25 -29.02 -0.97 7.74
C VAL A 25 -29.64 -1.85 8.83
N LYS A 26 -29.06 -1.88 10.04
CA LYS A 26 -29.65 -2.62 11.17
C LYS A 26 -31.04 -2.08 11.51
N ASN A 27 -31.16 -0.77 11.69
CA ASN A 27 -32.42 -0.15 12.07
C ASN A 27 -33.47 -0.25 10.96
N LEU A 28 -33.05 -0.17 9.70
CA LEU A 28 -33.93 -0.41 8.54
C LEU A 28 -34.50 -1.83 8.55
N LEU A 29 -33.68 -2.84 8.86
CA LEU A 29 -34.14 -4.22 8.99
C LEU A 29 -35.07 -4.42 10.21
N GLU A 30 -34.84 -3.69 11.30
CA GLU A 30 -35.69 -3.74 12.51
C GLU A 30 -37.02 -2.97 12.36
N ASN A 31 -37.08 -2.04 11.39
CA ASN A 31 -38.27 -1.22 11.09
C ASN A 31 -38.92 -1.61 9.75
N ASP A 32 -38.97 -2.92 9.45
CA ASP A 32 -39.67 -3.49 8.28
C ASP A 32 -39.29 -2.85 6.92
N LEU A 33 -38.03 -2.47 6.76
CA LEU A 33 -37.49 -1.81 5.58
C LEU A 33 -38.15 -0.46 5.26
N ASN A 34 -38.72 0.23 6.25
CA ASN A 34 -39.25 1.58 6.08
C ASN A 34 -38.19 2.65 6.37
N PRO A 35 -37.67 3.37 5.33
CA PRO A 35 -36.67 4.41 5.51
C PRO A 35 -37.13 5.59 6.38
N GLU A 36 -38.43 5.89 6.42
CA GLU A 36 -38.99 7.03 7.16
C GLU A 36 -38.86 6.85 8.69
N ASN A 37 -38.71 5.61 9.15
CA ASN A 37 -38.61 5.25 10.57
C ASN A 37 -37.15 5.13 11.05
N VAL A 38 -36.17 5.47 10.21
CA VAL A 38 -34.75 5.28 10.51
C VAL A 38 -34.01 6.61 10.43
N ASP A 39 -33.30 6.96 11.51
CA ASP A 39 -32.43 8.14 11.52
C ASP A 39 -31.18 7.90 10.64
N PRO A 40 -31.01 8.63 9.52
CA PRO A 40 -29.85 8.47 8.64
C PRO A 40 -28.57 9.11 9.20
N THR A 41 -28.65 9.80 10.34
CA THR A 41 -27.54 10.52 10.96
C THR A 41 -26.90 9.75 12.13
N GLU A 42 -27.48 8.61 12.52
CA GLU A 42 -27.02 7.82 13.66
C GLU A 42 -25.59 7.31 13.45
N MET A 43 -24.73 7.55 14.44
CA MET A 43 -23.38 7.01 14.50
C MET A 43 -23.31 5.89 15.54
N ARG A 44 -22.49 4.87 15.27
CA ARG A 44 -22.29 3.78 16.21
C ARG A 44 -21.74 4.31 17.54
N PRO A 45 -22.15 3.76 18.69
CA PRO A 45 -21.71 4.26 20.00
C PRO A 45 -20.23 4.00 20.27
N ASN A 46 -19.69 2.90 19.75
CA ASN A 46 -18.28 2.55 19.84
C ASN A 46 -17.91 1.49 18.78
N SER A 47 -16.62 1.22 18.66
CA SER A 47 -16.04 0.31 17.68
C SER A 47 -16.41 -1.18 17.88
N SER A 48 -16.86 -1.58 19.07
CA SER A 48 -17.34 -2.96 19.31
C SER A 48 -18.73 -3.21 18.71
N TYR A 49 -19.47 -2.15 18.36
CA TYR A 49 -20.79 -2.23 17.75
C TYR A 49 -20.81 -3.10 16.48
N ILE A 50 -19.76 -3.01 15.65
CA ILE A 50 -19.67 -3.76 14.38
C ILE A 50 -19.25 -5.22 14.55
N ARG A 51 -18.86 -5.65 15.75
CA ARG A 51 -18.24 -6.96 15.99
C ARG A 51 -19.04 -8.12 15.39
N ASP A 52 -20.32 -8.21 15.75
CA ASP A 52 -21.16 -9.34 15.36
C ASP A 52 -21.53 -9.27 13.88
N PHE A 53 -21.66 -8.06 13.32
CA PHE A 53 -21.87 -7.86 11.89
C PHE A 53 -20.66 -8.33 11.08
N ALA A 54 -19.45 -7.96 11.50
CA ALA A 54 -18.22 -8.36 10.84
C ALA A 54 -18.03 -9.89 10.84
N ILE A 55 -18.27 -10.54 11.99
CA ILE A 55 -18.14 -12.00 12.12
C ILE A 55 -19.21 -12.75 11.32
N LYS A 56 -20.50 -12.41 11.48
CA LYS A 56 -21.60 -13.08 10.77
C LYS A 56 -21.61 -12.75 9.27
N GLY A 57 -21.25 -11.52 8.94
CA GLY A 57 -21.16 -10.98 7.60
C GLY A 57 -19.96 -11.50 6.80
N ALA A 58 -18.96 -12.11 7.45
CA ALA A 58 -17.77 -12.66 6.79
C ALA A 58 -18.10 -13.56 5.58
N LYS A 59 -19.25 -14.26 5.58
CA LYS A 59 -19.72 -15.08 4.45
C LYS A 59 -19.86 -14.31 3.14
N ILE A 60 -19.96 -12.98 3.16
CA ILE A 60 -20.09 -12.16 1.95
C ILE A 60 -18.89 -12.33 1.01
N VAL A 61 -17.72 -12.68 1.54
CA VAL A 61 -16.53 -12.90 0.71
C VAL A 61 -16.71 -14.01 -0.32
N THR A 62 -17.58 -15.00 -0.07
CA THR A 62 -17.82 -16.11 -1.02
C THR A 62 -18.60 -15.65 -2.26
N GLN A 63 -19.15 -14.43 -2.24
CA GLN A 63 -19.84 -13.81 -3.37
C GLN A 63 -18.92 -12.92 -4.19
N HIS A 64 -17.67 -12.71 -3.75
CA HIS A 64 -16.73 -11.85 -4.44
C HIS A 64 -16.21 -12.54 -5.74
N PRO A 65 -16.12 -11.84 -6.88
CA PRO A 65 -15.70 -12.44 -8.16
C PRO A 65 -14.32 -13.11 -8.15
N ASN A 66 -13.43 -12.65 -7.28
CA ASN A 66 -12.06 -13.18 -7.14
C ASN A 66 -11.90 -14.17 -5.97
N TYR A 67 -12.99 -14.59 -5.32
CA TYR A 67 -12.93 -15.54 -4.22
C TYR A 67 -12.50 -16.94 -4.70
N PRO A 68 -11.68 -17.68 -3.93
CA PRO A 68 -10.97 -17.25 -2.72
C PRO A 68 -9.60 -16.63 -3.00
N ASP A 69 -9.09 -16.78 -4.23
CA ASP A 69 -7.67 -16.73 -4.50
C ASP A 69 -7.08 -15.32 -4.54
N TYR A 70 -7.81 -14.33 -5.06
CA TYR A 70 -7.27 -12.98 -5.29
C TYR A 70 -8.10 -11.88 -4.62
N LEU A 71 -8.25 -11.99 -3.30
CA LEU A 71 -8.98 -11.05 -2.45
C LEU A 71 -8.15 -10.70 -1.21
N ILE A 72 -8.06 -9.41 -0.88
CA ILE A 72 -7.54 -8.91 0.39
C ILE A 72 -8.68 -8.34 1.22
N CYS A 73 -8.85 -8.84 2.44
CA CYS A 73 -9.83 -8.30 3.38
C CYS A 73 -9.17 -7.19 4.21
N GLU A 74 -9.70 -5.98 4.10
CA GLU A 74 -9.29 -4.86 4.94
C GLU A 74 -10.04 -4.93 6.27
N ILE A 75 -9.29 -4.89 7.36
CA ILE A 75 -9.80 -5.07 8.71
C ILE A 75 -9.65 -3.73 9.45
N GLU A 76 -10.77 -3.13 9.80
CA GLU A 76 -10.80 -1.92 10.61
C GLU A 76 -10.10 -2.21 11.95
N THR A 77 -9.16 -1.37 12.39
CA THR A 77 -8.60 -1.49 13.76
C THR A 77 -9.19 -0.46 14.71
N TYR A 78 -9.37 0.78 14.25
CA TYR A 78 -10.01 1.85 14.99
C TYR A 78 -10.41 3.01 14.07
N ARG A 79 -11.28 3.88 14.58
CA ARG A 79 -11.66 5.16 13.94
C ARG A 79 -11.30 6.35 14.83
N GLY A 80 -11.34 7.55 14.26
CA GLY A 80 -10.90 8.76 14.96
C GLY A 80 -9.39 8.97 14.86
N CYS A 81 -8.91 10.07 15.42
CA CYS A 81 -7.50 10.45 15.35
C CYS A 81 -7.07 11.11 16.67
N PRO A 82 -5.90 10.79 17.25
CA PRO A 82 -5.42 11.47 18.46
C PRO A 82 -5.32 12.99 18.28
N ARG A 83 -5.01 13.42 17.06
CA ARG A 83 -4.89 14.84 16.71
C ARG A 83 -6.24 15.58 16.64
N SER A 84 -7.38 14.94 16.90
CA SER A 84 -8.67 15.63 16.99
C SER A 84 -8.67 16.73 18.06
N ILE A 85 -7.94 16.53 19.15
CA ILE A 85 -7.79 17.51 20.24
C ILE A 85 -7.06 18.80 19.82
N VAL A 86 -6.25 18.74 18.76
CA VAL A 86 -5.56 19.91 18.17
C VAL A 86 -6.20 20.35 16.84
N GLY A 87 -7.39 19.84 16.51
CA GLY A 87 -8.11 20.13 15.27
C GLY A 87 -7.57 19.42 14.01
N GLY A 88 -6.63 18.48 14.16
CA GLY A 88 -6.12 17.61 13.10
C GLY A 88 -5.41 18.33 11.95
N CYS A 89 -5.17 17.64 10.83
CA CYS A 89 -4.72 18.30 9.60
C CYS A 89 -5.90 19.04 8.94
N SER A 90 -5.66 20.20 8.34
CA SER A 90 -6.71 21.06 7.77
C SER A 90 -7.67 20.36 6.79
N PHE A 91 -7.19 19.37 6.05
CA PHE A 91 -7.91 18.66 4.99
C PHE A 91 -8.46 17.30 5.39
N CYS A 92 -8.12 16.81 6.58
CA CYS A 92 -8.41 15.43 6.96
C CYS A 92 -9.80 15.33 7.57
N THR A 93 -10.58 14.33 7.15
CA THR A 93 -11.90 14.04 7.70
C THR A 93 -11.84 13.14 8.93
N THR A 94 -10.76 12.40 9.13
CA THR A 94 -10.62 11.47 10.26
C THR A 94 -10.78 12.12 11.64
N PRO A 95 -10.27 13.35 11.91
CA PRO A 95 -10.51 14.06 13.17
C PRO A 95 -11.99 14.37 13.45
N LEU A 96 -12.86 14.37 12.43
CA LEU A 96 -14.29 14.65 12.60
C LEU A 96 -15.01 13.52 13.35
N TYR A 97 -14.47 12.30 13.35
CA TYR A 97 -14.94 11.20 14.19
C TYR A 97 -14.55 11.38 15.68
N GLY A 98 -13.79 12.42 16.02
CA GLY A 98 -13.35 12.69 17.39
C GLY A 98 -12.11 11.91 17.83
N PRO A 99 -11.94 11.69 19.14
CA PRO A 99 -10.80 10.93 19.68
C PRO A 99 -10.84 9.46 19.21
N PRO A 100 -9.69 8.75 19.26
CA PRO A 100 -9.63 7.36 18.83
C PRO A 100 -10.57 6.43 19.60
N ASP A 101 -11.26 5.57 18.86
CA ASP A 101 -12.13 4.51 19.38
C ASP A 101 -11.62 3.15 18.87
N PHE A 102 -10.85 2.46 19.71
CA PHE A 102 -10.11 1.26 19.36
C PHE A 102 -10.97 0.00 19.46
N ARG A 103 -11.02 -0.80 18.38
CA ARG A 103 -11.62 -2.13 18.44
C ARG A 103 -10.80 -3.01 19.38
N PRO A 104 -11.43 -3.82 20.24
CA PRO A 104 -10.72 -4.81 21.04
C PRO A 104 -9.96 -5.81 20.16
N VAL A 105 -8.76 -6.22 20.59
CA VAL A 105 -7.94 -7.23 19.89
C VAL A 105 -8.74 -8.51 19.60
N LYS A 106 -9.54 -8.96 20.57
CA LYS A 106 -10.36 -10.18 20.43
C LYS A 106 -11.33 -10.07 19.26
N ASP A 107 -11.94 -8.91 19.05
CA ASP A 107 -12.96 -8.72 18.02
C ASP A 107 -12.33 -8.76 16.63
N ILE A 108 -11.16 -8.14 16.47
CA ILE A 108 -10.38 -8.20 15.24
C ILE A 108 -9.94 -9.65 14.94
N VAL A 109 -9.42 -10.36 15.95
CA VAL A 109 -8.95 -11.74 15.79
C VAL A 109 -10.11 -12.70 15.48
N ASP A 110 -11.28 -12.51 16.10
CA ASP A 110 -12.47 -13.32 15.82
C ASP A 110 -13.00 -13.10 14.39
N GLU A 111 -12.98 -11.86 13.90
CA GLU A 111 -13.32 -11.53 12.50
C GLU A 111 -12.34 -12.20 11.52
N VAL A 112 -11.03 -12.05 11.74
CA VAL A 112 -10.01 -12.69 10.90
C VAL A 112 -10.16 -14.21 10.93
N LYS A 113 -10.47 -14.80 12.09
CA LYS A 113 -10.75 -16.24 12.21
C LYS A 113 -11.95 -16.66 11.37
N ALA A 114 -13.03 -15.88 11.37
CA ALA A 114 -14.22 -16.16 10.56
C ALA A 114 -13.91 -16.11 9.07
N LEU A 115 -13.22 -15.06 8.60
CA LEU A 115 -12.78 -14.91 7.22
C LEU A 115 -11.80 -16.02 6.79
N TYR A 116 -10.85 -16.38 7.66
CA TYR A 116 -9.87 -17.43 7.38
C TYR A 116 -10.50 -18.81 7.23
N LYS A 117 -11.50 -19.13 8.06
CA LYS A 117 -12.29 -20.37 7.93
C LYS A 117 -13.03 -20.46 6.60
N LEU A 118 -13.40 -19.32 6.02
CA LEU A 118 -13.98 -19.21 4.69
C LEU A 118 -12.92 -19.17 3.58
N GLY A 119 -11.66 -19.54 3.84
CA GLY A 119 -10.65 -19.65 2.79
C GLY A 119 -9.87 -18.37 2.48
N ILE A 120 -10.18 -17.23 3.13
CA ILE A 120 -9.40 -16.00 2.95
C ILE A 120 -7.98 -16.18 3.49
N ARG A 121 -7.00 -15.69 2.73
CA ARG A 121 -5.57 -15.79 3.08
C ARG A 121 -4.85 -14.44 3.10
N ALA A 122 -5.51 -13.35 2.74
CA ALA A 122 -4.88 -12.03 2.69
C ALA A 122 -5.67 -11.00 3.50
N PHE A 123 -4.96 -10.32 4.39
CA PHE A 123 -5.51 -9.34 5.32
C PHE A 123 -4.68 -8.06 5.29
N ARG A 124 -5.36 -6.92 5.45
CA ARG A 124 -4.72 -5.63 5.67
C ARG A 124 -5.34 -4.93 6.87
N LEU A 125 -4.52 -4.54 7.85
CA LEU A 125 -4.97 -3.74 8.98
C LEU A 125 -5.07 -2.27 8.55
N GLY A 126 -6.30 -1.74 8.49
CA GLY A 126 -6.59 -0.45 7.87
C GLY A 126 -7.80 0.28 8.48
N CYS A 127 -8.27 1.31 7.78
CA CYS A 127 -9.24 2.32 8.25
C CYS A 127 -8.69 3.34 9.28
N GLN A 128 -7.64 2.98 10.03
CA GLN A 128 -7.01 3.92 10.96
C GLN A 128 -6.06 4.93 10.29
N PRO A 129 -5.87 6.14 10.86
CA PRO A 129 -4.86 7.10 10.40
C PRO A 129 -3.43 6.73 10.82
N ASP A 130 -3.25 5.93 11.87
CA ASP A 130 -1.94 5.55 12.40
C ASP A 130 -1.98 4.22 13.15
N LEU A 131 -1.46 3.13 12.58
CA LEU A 131 -1.45 1.84 13.27
C LEU A 131 -0.52 1.83 14.50
N PHE A 132 0.54 2.65 14.51
CA PHE A 132 1.46 2.73 15.66
C PHE A 132 0.77 3.30 16.91
N ALA A 133 -0.33 4.04 16.73
CA ALA A 133 -1.15 4.56 17.82
C ALA A 133 -2.26 3.60 18.29
N TYR A 134 -2.36 2.38 17.75
CA TYR A 134 -3.40 1.43 18.16
C TYR A 134 -3.28 1.10 19.66
N MET A 135 -4.33 1.42 20.43
CA MET A 135 -4.39 1.31 21.89
C MET A 135 -3.23 2.02 22.63
N ALA A 136 -2.72 3.11 22.06
CA ALA A 136 -1.70 3.96 22.66
C ALA A 136 -2.18 4.60 23.98
N HIS A 137 -1.25 4.86 24.88
CA HIS A 137 -1.52 5.51 26.16
C HIS A 137 -1.67 7.02 25.96
N GLY A 138 -2.74 7.63 26.52
CA GLY A 138 -3.05 9.04 26.30
C GLY A 138 -3.72 9.33 24.95
N ALA A 139 -4.20 8.31 24.24
CA ALA A 139 -4.91 8.49 22.97
C ALA A 139 -6.22 9.26 23.19
N GLY A 140 -6.32 10.46 22.59
CA GLY A 140 -7.42 11.39 22.83
C GLY A 140 -7.14 12.44 23.90
N GLU A 141 -5.95 12.40 24.52
CA GLU A 141 -5.46 13.40 25.49
C GLU A 141 -4.18 14.07 25.01
N GLU A 142 -3.35 13.35 24.25
CA GLU A 142 -2.10 13.84 23.65
C GLU A 142 -2.15 13.83 22.12
N GLU A 143 -1.47 14.79 21.49
CA GLU A 143 -1.40 14.88 20.02
C GLU A 143 -0.68 13.67 19.40
N PHE A 144 0.38 13.21 20.08
CA PHE A 144 1.18 12.05 19.72
C PHE A 144 1.25 11.12 20.94
N PRO A 145 0.20 10.32 21.20
CA PRO A 145 0.13 9.47 22.37
C PRO A 145 1.23 8.41 22.34
N ARG A 146 1.69 7.99 23.52
CA ARG A 146 2.77 7.01 23.63
C ARG A 146 2.31 5.63 23.09
N PRO A 147 3.00 5.07 22.08
CA PRO A 147 2.63 3.78 21.47
C PRO A 147 2.57 2.63 22.49
N ASN A 148 1.79 1.60 22.15
CA ASN A 148 1.62 0.41 23.00
C ASN A 148 2.07 -0.86 22.26
N PRO A 149 3.37 -1.21 22.28
CA PRO A 149 3.89 -2.40 21.62
C PRO A 149 3.18 -3.69 22.02
N GLU A 150 2.75 -3.82 23.28
CA GLU A 150 2.07 -5.03 23.78
C GLU A 150 0.70 -5.24 23.13
N ALA A 151 -0.06 -4.18 22.88
CA ALA A 151 -1.33 -4.30 22.15
C ALA A 151 -1.12 -4.82 20.72
N LEU A 152 -0.11 -4.30 20.02
CA LEU A 152 0.24 -4.75 18.67
C LEU A 152 0.78 -6.19 18.68
N ARG A 153 1.57 -6.57 19.69
CA ARG A 153 2.04 -7.96 19.88
C ARG A 153 0.86 -8.92 20.04
N LYS A 154 -0.11 -8.59 20.90
CA LYS A 154 -1.32 -9.39 21.09
C LYS A 154 -2.14 -9.49 19.81
N LEU A 155 -2.29 -8.38 19.08
CA LEU A 155 -3.02 -8.34 17.82
C LEU A 155 -2.40 -9.22 16.75
N TYR A 156 -1.13 -8.97 16.41
CA TYR A 156 -0.44 -9.67 15.33
C TYR A 156 -0.22 -11.17 15.64
N SER A 157 0.18 -11.51 16.87
CA SER A 157 0.32 -12.91 17.28
C SER A 157 -1.03 -13.63 17.35
N GLY A 158 -2.10 -12.93 17.75
CA GLY A 158 -3.47 -13.44 17.76
C GLY A 158 -3.95 -13.78 16.34
N ILE A 159 -3.73 -12.87 15.39
CA ILE A 159 -4.02 -13.09 13.97
C ILE A 159 -3.27 -14.31 13.44
N ARG A 160 -1.95 -14.39 13.69
CA ARG A 160 -1.15 -15.55 13.23
C ARG A 160 -1.60 -16.87 13.83
N ARG A 161 -2.09 -16.89 15.06
CA ARG A 161 -2.61 -18.11 15.70
C ARG A 161 -3.88 -18.63 15.02
N VAL A 162 -4.77 -17.75 14.61
CA VAL A 162 -6.05 -18.14 13.96
C VAL A 162 -5.92 -18.30 12.44
N ALA A 163 -4.89 -17.70 11.84
CA ALA A 163 -4.61 -17.71 10.40
C ALA A 163 -3.12 -18.03 10.12
N PRO A 164 -2.62 -19.23 10.49
CA PRO A 164 -1.18 -19.55 10.42
C PRO A 164 -0.61 -19.49 9.00
N ASN A 165 -1.39 -19.98 8.02
CA ASN A 165 -0.99 -20.04 6.61
C ASN A 165 -1.54 -18.87 5.78
N LEU A 166 -1.76 -17.70 6.39
CA LEU A 166 -2.07 -16.49 5.61
C LEU A 166 -0.92 -16.20 4.62
N ARG A 167 -1.27 -15.69 3.44
CA ARG A 167 -0.34 -15.30 2.36
C ARG A 167 0.01 -13.82 2.39
N THR A 168 -0.85 -12.99 2.99
CA THR A 168 -0.62 -11.55 3.12
C THR A 168 -1.17 -11.08 4.46
N LEU A 169 -0.32 -10.45 5.28
CA LEU A 169 -0.76 -9.66 6.45
C LEU A 169 0.01 -8.35 6.41
N HIS A 170 -0.65 -7.29 5.96
CA HIS A 170 -0.01 -5.99 5.77
C HIS A 170 -0.69 -4.93 6.63
N MET A 171 -0.04 -3.78 6.78
CA MET A 171 -0.66 -2.57 7.31
C MET A 171 -0.91 -1.54 6.20
N ASP A 172 -1.52 -0.41 6.56
CA ASP A 172 -1.70 0.73 5.66
C ASP A 172 -1.03 2.00 6.21
N ASN A 173 -1.64 2.68 7.18
CA ASN A 173 -1.22 4.03 7.57
C ASN A 173 -0.32 4.06 8.81
N GLY A 174 0.64 5.00 8.79
CA GLY A 174 1.46 5.37 9.96
C GLY A 174 1.65 6.88 10.02
N ASN A 175 1.77 7.41 11.24
CA ASN A 175 2.03 8.83 11.46
C ASN A 175 3.54 9.07 11.69
N PRO A 176 4.23 9.82 10.81
CA PRO A 176 5.64 10.11 11.01
C PRO A 176 5.91 10.88 12.32
N GLY A 177 4.95 11.65 12.82
CA GLY A 177 5.09 12.36 14.10
C GLY A 177 5.10 11.43 15.30
N THR A 178 4.24 10.41 15.30
CA THR A 178 4.25 9.37 16.35
C THR A 178 5.60 8.66 16.37
N ILE A 179 6.12 8.29 15.19
CA ILE A 179 7.42 7.61 15.06
C ILE A 179 8.58 8.50 15.51
N ALA A 180 8.58 9.78 15.14
CA ALA A 180 9.63 10.72 15.50
C ALA A 180 9.64 11.07 17.00
N LYS A 181 8.48 11.12 17.66
CA LYS A 181 8.38 11.43 19.10
C LYS A 181 8.64 10.23 19.99
N HIS A 182 8.32 9.02 19.53
CA HIS A 182 8.45 7.79 20.30
C HIS A 182 9.25 6.73 19.54
N PRO A 183 10.54 6.99 19.25
CA PRO A 183 11.32 6.12 18.37
C PRO A 183 11.56 4.71 18.95
N GLU A 184 11.73 4.57 20.26
CA GLU A 184 12.02 3.26 20.86
C GLU A 184 10.80 2.32 20.78
N GLU A 185 9.62 2.79 21.21
CA GLU A 185 8.39 2.03 21.12
C GLU A 185 8.00 1.75 19.67
N CYS A 186 8.20 2.71 18.76
CA CYS A 186 7.93 2.50 17.33
C CYS A 186 8.91 1.49 16.71
N ARG A 187 10.19 1.48 17.10
CA ARG A 187 11.15 0.47 16.66
C ARG A 187 10.72 -0.92 17.14
N GLU A 188 10.22 -1.04 18.36
CA GLU A 188 9.68 -2.29 18.88
C GLU A 188 8.43 -2.74 18.09
N ILE A 189 7.49 -1.83 17.83
CA ILE A 189 6.30 -2.12 17.02
C ILE A 189 6.69 -2.58 15.61
N ALA A 190 7.63 -1.91 14.95
CA ALA A 190 8.10 -2.32 13.63
C ALA A 190 8.67 -3.75 13.65
N LYS A 191 9.46 -4.11 14.67
CA LYS A 191 9.99 -5.48 14.85
C LYS A 191 8.87 -6.50 15.12
N ILE A 192 7.86 -6.14 15.91
CA ILE A 192 6.68 -6.98 16.16
C ILE A 192 5.94 -7.24 14.85
N ILE A 193 5.65 -6.19 14.07
CA ILE A 193 5.00 -6.30 12.78
C ILE A 193 5.80 -7.26 11.90
N ILE A 194 7.12 -7.05 11.75
CA ILE A 194 7.97 -7.92 10.91
C ILE A 194 7.94 -9.38 11.36
N SER A 195 7.87 -9.64 12.66
CA SER A 195 7.83 -11.01 13.20
C SER A 195 6.58 -11.79 12.81
N TYR A 196 5.49 -11.11 12.44
CA TYR A 196 4.20 -11.72 12.17
C TYR A 196 3.60 -11.35 10.81
N HIS A 197 4.08 -10.34 10.11
CA HIS A 197 3.53 -9.89 8.84
C HIS A 197 4.03 -10.77 7.66
N THR A 198 3.83 -10.30 6.44
CA THR A 198 4.47 -10.85 5.24
C THR A 198 5.28 -9.77 4.52
N PRO A 199 6.41 -10.12 3.87
CA PRO A 199 7.28 -9.12 3.24
C PRO A 199 6.58 -8.35 2.10
N GLY A 200 7.04 -7.13 1.85
CA GLY A 200 6.44 -6.19 0.90
C GLY A 200 5.43 -5.24 1.55
N ASP A 201 5.42 -5.17 2.88
CA ASP A 201 4.55 -4.31 3.66
C ASP A 201 5.03 -2.86 3.64
N VAL A 202 4.09 -1.93 3.79
CA VAL A 202 4.35 -0.50 3.62
C VAL A 202 3.67 0.31 4.72
N VAL A 203 4.46 1.09 5.45
CA VAL A 203 3.96 2.12 6.35
C VAL A 203 3.70 3.39 5.53
N ALA A 204 2.45 3.66 5.18
CA ALA A 204 2.07 4.85 4.41
C ALA A 204 2.15 6.11 5.30
N LEU A 205 3.28 6.81 5.25
CA LEU A 205 3.51 8.04 6.00
C LEU A 205 2.84 9.22 5.32
N GLY A 206 1.88 9.83 6.02
CA GLY A 206 1.28 11.09 5.60
C GLY A 206 2.18 12.29 5.90
N ILE A 207 3.24 12.50 5.12
CA ILE A 207 4.13 13.68 5.28
C ILE A 207 3.43 14.95 4.77
N GLU A 208 2.66 14.81 3.70
CA GLU A 208 1.84 15.82 3.01
C GLU A 208 2.62 16.95 2.33
N SER A 209 3.63 17.53 3.00
CA SER A 209 4.52 18.58 2.47
C SER A 209 5.82 18.64 3.27
N ALA A 210 6.93 18.99 2.62
CA ALA A 210 8.20 19.35 3.25
C ALA A 210 8.40 20.87 3.40
N ASP A 211 7.42 21.69 2.99
CA ASP A 211 7.48 23.14 3.14
C ASP A 211 6.97 23.59 4.51
N PRO A 212 7.81 24.19 5.38
CA PRO A 212 7.41 24.64 6.72
C PRO A 212 6.22 25.61 6.73
N LYS A 213 6.05 26.43 5.68
CA LYS A 213 4.91 27.36 5.58
C LYS A 213 3.60 26.61 5.39
N VAL A 214 3.62 25.57 4.54
CA VAL A 214 2.47 24.70 4.31
C VAL A 214 2.19 23.85 5.55
N ILE A 215 3.23 23.32 6.20
CA ILE A 215 3.11 22.54 7.44
C ILE A 215 2.36 23.35 8.51
N LYS A 216 2.84 24.56 8.80
CA LYS A 216 2.21 25.45 9.79
C LYS A 216 0.78 25.84 9.40
N ALA A 217 0.56 26.25 8.14
CA ALA A 217 -0.75 26.70 7.67
C ALA A 217 -1.83 25.61 7.70
N ASN A 218 -1.43 24.33 7.70
CA ASN A 218 -2.35 23.19 7.63
C ASN A 218 -2.35 22.32 8.88
N ASN A 219 -1.63 22.75 9.93
CA ASN A 219 -1.43 21.95 11.14
C ASN A 219 -0.96 20.52 10.80
N LEU A 220 0.04 20.38 9.93
CA LEU A 220 0.58 19.07 9.57
C LEU A 220 1.40 18.47 10.72
N LYS A 221 1.69 17.17 10.60
CA LYS A 221 2.18 16.34 11.71
C LYS A 221 3.65 16.57 12.05
N THR A 222 4.49 16.85 11.05
CA THR A 222 5.95 16.83 11.20
C THR A 222 6.64 17.86 10.32
N LEU A 223 7.81 18.29 10.76
CA LEU A 223 8.80 18.94 9.92
C LEU A 223 9.55 17.91 9.03
N PRO A 224 10.26 18.35 7.97
CA PRO A 224 11.01 17.46 7.09
C PRO A 224 12.03 16.60 7.84
N GLU A 225 12.72 17.17 8.82
CA GLU A 225 13.76 16.50 9.60
C GLU A 225 13.16 15.35 10.44
N GLU A 226 12.04 15.62 11.13
CA GLU A 226 11.31 14.60 11.89
C GLU A 226 10.77 13.49 10.97
N SER A 227 10.32 13.86 9.78
CA SER A 227 9.84 12.88 8.79
C SER A 227 10.97 12.00 8.26
N LEU A 228 12.17 12.56 8.10
CA LEU A 228 13.36 11.83 7.68
C LEU A 228 13.81 10.83 8.76
N GLU A 229 13.77 11.21 10.04
CA GLU A 229 14.09 10.29 11.15
C GLU A 229 13.12 9.11 11.22
N ALA A 230 11.82 9.34 10.99
CA ALA A 230 10.85 8.25 10.88
C ALA A 230 11.16 7.30 9.71
N ILE A 231 11.60 7.83 8.56
CA ILE A 231 12.02 7.03 7.39
C ILE A 231 13.28 6.22 7.70
N LYS A 232 14.26 6.82 8.37
CA LYS A 232 15.51 6.15 8.78
C LYS A 232 15.23 4.99 9.72
N LEU A 233 14.39 5.19 10.74
CA LEU A 233 14.01 4.14 11.68
C LEU A 233 13.35 2.95 10.98
N LEU A 234 12.41 3.19 10.06
CA LEU A 234 11.78 2.10 9.32
C LEU A 234 12.75 1.38 8.38
N ASN A 235 13.70 2.10 7.78
CA ASN A 235 14.77 1.50 6.98
C ASN A 235 15.71 0.63 7.81
N GLU A 236 16.12 1.10 8.99
CA GLU A 236 16.96 0.37 9.95
C GLU A 236 16.37 -1.01 10.26
N VAL A 237 15.05 -1.07 10.46
CA VAL A 237 14.35 -2.29 10.90
C VAL A 237 13.89 -3.17 9.73
N GLY A 238 13.39 -2.57 8.65
CA GLY A 238 12.59 -3.27 7.63
C GLY A 238 13.15 -3.31 6.21
N ALA A 239 14.32 -2.71 5.94
CA ALA A 239 14.89 -2.70 4.58
C ALA A 239 15.41 -4.06 4.09
N LYS A 240 15.55 -5.05 4.99
CA LYS A 240 16.02 -6.40 4.63
C LYS A 240 15.05 -7.05 3.63
N ARG A 241 15.59 -7.71 2.59
CA ARG A 241 14.79 -8.48 1.63
C ARG A 241 14.20 -9.72 2.29
N GLY A 242 12.88 -9.86 2.23
CA GLY A 242 12.15 -11.03 2.68
C GLY A 242 12.07 -12.14 1.62
N TYR A 243 11.41 -13.23 1.99
CA TYR A 243 11.40 -14.47 1.20
C TYR A 243 10.70 -14.37 -0.17
N ASN A 244 9.80 -13.41 -0.35
CA ASN A 244 9.01 -13.23 -1.57
C ASN A 244 9.64 -12.27 -2.60
N GLY A 245 10.86 -11.79 -2.32
CA GLY A 245 11.61 -10.88 -3.18
C GLY A 245 11.49 -9.40 -2.82
N LEU A 246 10.52 -8.99 -2.00
CA LEU A 246 10.38 -7.62 -1.54
C LEU A 246 11.03 -7.41 -0.16
N PRO A 247 11.48 -6.19 0.19
CA PRO A 247 11.85 -5.86 1.56
C PRO A 247 10.72 -6.09 2.56
N GLU A 248 11.04 -6.34 3.83
CA GLU A 248 10.05 -6.62 4.87
C GLU A 248 9.05 -5.47 5.00
N LEU A 249 9.47 -4.35 5.59
CA LEU A 249 8.60 -3.22 5.93
C LEU A 249 9.29 -1.91 5.53
N LEU A 250 8.73 -1.21 4.54
CA LEU A 250 9.29 0.06 4.07
C LEU A 250 8.35 1.23 4.30
N PRO A 251 8.89 2.46 4.45
CA PRO A 251 8.06 3.65 4.40
C PRO A 251 7.50 3.87 2.99
N GLY A 252 6.26 4.35 2.93
CA GLY A 252 5.67 5.01 1.79
C GLY A 252 5.46 6.49 2.11
N ILE A 253 5.46 7.36 1.11
CA ILE A 253 5.26 8.80 1.28
C ILE A 253 3.97 9.22 0.59
N ASN A 254 3.11 9.92 1.31
CA ASN A 254 1.97 10.64 0.74
C ASN A 254 2.24 12.15 0.78
N PHE A 255 2.21 12.78 -0.40
CA PHE A 255 2.16 14.23 -0.57
C PHE A 255 0.78 14.68 -1.04
N VAL A 256 0.32 15.81 -0.49
CA VAL A 256 -0.97 16.43 -0.83
C VAL A 256 -0.73 17.86 -1.25
N HIS A 257 -1.01 18.13 -2.53
CA HIS A 257 -0.86 19.46 -3.13
C HIS A 257 -2.16 20.25 -3.15
N GLY A 258 -2.03 21.57 -3.28
CA GLY A 258 -3.16 22.49 -3.27
C GLY A 258 -3.58 22.95 -1.87
N LEU A 259 -2.74 22.70 -0.86
CA LEU A 259 -2.99 23.10 0.51
C LEU A 259 -2.74 24.61 0.73
N PRO A 260 -3.43 25.25 1.69
CA PRO A 260 -3.11 26.58 2.19
C PRO A 260 -1.61 26.83 2.37
N GLY A 261 -1.12 27.96 1.86
CA GLY A 261 0.30 28.33 1.93
C GLY A 261 1.18 27.75 0.82
N GLU A 262 0.67 26.85 -0.04
CA GLU A 262 1.46 26.28 -1.13
C GLU A 262 1.87 27.36 -2.15
N THR A 263 3.15 27.33 -2.54
CA THR A 263 3.72 28.20 -3.57
C THR A 263 4.57 27.37 -4.55
N ARG A 264 5.14 28.03 -5.57
CA ARG A 264 6.13 27.37 -6.45
C ARG A 264 7.31 26.79 -5.67
N LYS A 265 7.74 27.44 -4.57
CA LYS A 265 8.83 26.97 -3.72
C LYS A 265 8.51 25.67 -3.02
N THR A 266 7.24 25.39 -2.71
CA THR A 266 6.79 24.13 -2.10
C THR A 266 7.16 22.92 -2.95
N PHE A 267 6.97 23.00 -4.27
CA PHE A 267 7.35 21.92 -5.19
C PHE A 267 8.85 21.65 -5.17
N GLU A 268 9.66 22.71 -5.08
CA GLU A 268 11.11 22.59 -4.97
C GLU A 268 11.51 21.94 -3.64
N LEU A 269 10.97 22.40 -2.51
CA LEU A 269 11.28 21.83 -1.20
C LEU A 269 10.88 20.36 -1.10
N ASN A 270 9.69 20.00 -1.57
CA ASN A 270 9.24 18.61 -1.60
C ASN A 270 10.11 17.74 -2.51
N TYR A 271 10.58 18.30 -3.64
CA TYR A 271 11.50 17.59 -4.53
C TYR A 271 12.87 17.37 -3.87
N GLN A 272 13.44 18.39 -3.23
CA GLN A 272 14.73 18.28 -2.54
C GLN A 272 14.67 17.30 -1.37
N PHE A 273 13.57 17.25 -0.63
CA PHE A 273 13.36 16.24 0.40
C PHE A 273 13.42 14.80 -0.15
N LEU A 274 12.74 14.54 -1.27
CA LEU A 274 12.82 13.23 -1.94
C LEU A 274 14.23 12.93 -2.49
N LYS A 275 14.92 13.95 -3.01
CA LYS A 275 16.29 13.82 -3.50
C LYS A 275 17.23 13.46 -2.37
N GLN A 276 17.11 14.10 -1.21
CA GLN A 276 17.87 13.79 -0.01
C GLN A 276 17.69 12.33 0.42
N ILE A 277 16.44 11.83 0.46
CA ILE A 277 16.15 10.41 0.76
C ILE A 277 16.93 9.47 -0.17
N LEU A 278 16.93 9.77 -1.47
CA LEU A 278 17.62 8.96 -2.47
C LEU A 278 19.15 9.04 -2.30
N GLU A 279 19.70 10.23 -2.03
CA GLU A 279 21.13 10.47 -1.79
C GLU A 279 21.64 9.77 -0.53
N GLU A 280 20.82 9.75 0.54
CA GLU A 280 21.06 9.00 1.78
C GLU A 280 20.84 7.49 1.64
N LYS A 281 20.47 7.01 0.43
CA LYS A 281 20.18 5.60 0.12
C LYS A 281 19.08 4.98 0.99
N LEU A 282 18.15 5.82 1.47
CA LEU A 282 16.98 5.38 2.22
C LEU A 282 15.93 4.85 1.24
N LEU A 283 15.37 3.67 1.54
CA LEU A 283 14.38 3.02 0.71
C LEU A 283 12.98 3.55 1.04
N VAL A 284 12.25 3.96 0.00
CA VAL A 284 10.83 4.33 0.09
C VAL A 284 10.07 3.56 -0.96
N ARG A 285 9.09 2.76 -0.54
CA ARG A 285 8.43 1.80 -1.42
C ARG A 285 7.48 2.46 -2.44
N ARG A 286 6.87 3.59 -2.08
CA ARG A 286 5.95 4.30 -2.97
C ARG A 286 5.82 5.77 -2.59
N ILE A 287 5.86 6.63 -3.60
CA ILE A 287 5.55 8.05 -3.46
C ILE A 287 4.20 8.34 -4.12
N ASN A 288 3.19 8.62 -3.30
CA ASN A 288 1.87 9.04 -3.71
C ASN A 288 1.82 10.58 -3.75
N ILE A 289 1.46 11.13 -4.91
CA ILE A 289 1.35 12.57 -5.13
C ILE A 289 -0.10 12.85 -5.49
N ARG A 290 -0.84 13.44 -4.56
CA ARG A 290 -2.28 13.70 -4.67
C ARG A 290 -2.54 15.20 -4.63
N GLN A 291 -3.75 15.59 -5.00
CA GLN A 291 -4.24 16.96 -4.82
C GLN A 291 -5.39 16.91 -3.82
N VAL A 292 -5.48 17.92 -2.96
CA VAL A 292 -6.53 18.02 -1.95
C VAL A 292 -7.91 18.06 -2.60
N ILE A 293 -8.86 17.37 -1.96
CA ILE A 293 -10.29 17.48 -2.27
C ILE A 293 -10.91 18.15 -1.04
N PRO A 294 -11.51 19.34 -1.17
CA PRO A 294 -12.25 19.96 -0.07
C PRO A 294 -13.45 19.11 0.30
N PHE A 295 -13.57 18.73 1.57
CA PHE A 295 -14.71 18.02 2.14
C PHE A 295 -15.44 18.90 3.17
N PRO A 296 -16.78 18.84 3.27
CA PRO A 296 -17.54 19.45 4.36
C PRO A 296 -16.98 19.07 5.74
N GLY A 297 -17.02 20.00 6.68
CA GLY A 297 -16.47 19.83 8.03
C GLY A 297 -14.95 20.01 8.14
N THR A 298 -14.21 19.98 7.03
CA THR A 298 -12.75 20.25 7.05
C THR A 298 -12.45 21.75 7.01
N ARG A 299 -11.22 22.14 7.37
CA ARG A 299 -10.73 23.53 7.30
C ARG A 299 -10.25 23.93 5.89
N ILE A 300 -10.50 23.10 4.88
CA ILE A 300 -10.17 23.39 3.49
C ILE A 300 -11.33 24.09 2.80
N GLU A 301 -11.10 25.36 2.47
CA GLU A 301 -12.07 26.17 1.75
C GLU A 301 -11.98 26.01 0.22
N ARG A 302 -12.97 26.57 -0.49
CA ARG A 302 -12.97 26.70 -1.97
C ARG A 302 -11.70 27.40 -2.49
N LYS A 303 -11.04 28.23 -1.70
CA LYS A 303 -9.77 28.90 -2.07
C LYS A 303 -8.65 27.92 -2.41
N SER A 304 -8.64 26.72 -1.83
CA SER A 304 -7.67 25.66 -2.18
C SER A 304 -7.83 25.17 -3.64
N ILE A 305 -9.04 25.28 -4.22
CA ILE A 305 -9.29 25.00 -5.64
C ILE A 305 -8.54 26.00 -6.53
N TYR A 306 -8.46 27.27 -6.12
CA TYR A 306 -7.70 28.28 -6.85
C TYR A 306 -6.21 27.93 -6.86
N ILE A 307 -5.64 27.49 -5.73
CA ILE A 307 -4.23 27.05 -5.64
C ILE A 307 -3.97 25.90 -6.62
N ILE A 308 -4.84 24.87 -6.61
CA ILE A 308 -4.77 23.72 -7.54
C ILE A 308 -4.78 24.18 -9.00
N ARG A 309 -5.70 25.08 -9.37
CA ARG A 309 -5.81 25.61 -10.73
C ARG A 309 -4.58 26.40 -11.13
N LYS A 310 -4.10 27.28 -10.24
CA LYS A 310 -2.91 28.12 -10.45
C LYS A 310 -1.65 27.29 -10.66
N HIS A 311 -1.47 26.19 -9.94
CA HIS A 311 -0.27 25.35 -10.01
C HIS A 311 -0.40 24.12 -10.92
N LYS A 312 -1.52 23.95 -11.65
CA LYS A 312 -1.81 22.74 -12.46
C LYS A 312 -0.66 22.32 -13.37
N ARG A 313 -0.05 23.27 -14.10
CA ARG A 313 1.07 22.98 -15.01
C ARG A 313 2.33 22.55 -14.26
N ILE A 314 2.66 23.24 -13.17
CA ILE A 314 3.83 22.94 -12.33
C ILE A 314 3.67 21.58 -11.67
N PHE A 315 2.49 21.28 -11.13
CA PHE A 315 2.17 19.98 -10.54
C PHE A 315 2.38 18.83 -11.53
N LYS A 316 1.96 18.98 -12.80
CA LYS A 316 2.17 17.96 -13.84
C LYS A 316 3.67 17.70 -14.08
N LEU A 317 4.45 18.77 -14.29
CA LEU A 317 5.89 18.68 -14.53
C LEU A 317 6.64 18.11 -13.32
N TYR A 318 6.28 18.56 -12.12
CA TYR A 318 6.81 18.06 -10.85
C TYR A 318 6.56 16.56 -10.67
N LYS A 319 5.32 16.10 -10.92
CA LYS A 319 4.96 14.69 -10.81
C LYS A 319 5.76 13.85 -11.80
N GLU A 320 5.89 14.30 -13.05
CA GLU A 320 6.68 13.62 -14.08
C GLU A 320 8.16 13.56 -13.73
N LYS A 321 8.73 14.66 -13.23
CA LYS A 321 10.11 14.73 -12.73
C LYS A 321 10.35 13.69 -11.63
N ILE A 322 9.47 13.60 -10.63
CA ILE A 322 9.59 12.59 -9.57
C ILE A 322 9.50 11.17 -10.12
N ARG A 323 8.58 10.91 -11.07
CA ARG A 323 8.45 9.56 -11.66
C ARG A 323 9.74 9.13 -12.37
N ARG A 324 10.40 10.04 -13.07
CA ARG A 324 11.62 9.77 -13.83
C ARG A 324 12.87 9.72 -12.96
N GLU A 325 13.04 10.69 -12.08
CA GLU A 325 14.32 10.91 -11.37
C GLU A 325 14.35 10.25 -9.99
N ILE A 326 13.19 10.01 -9.36
CA ILE A 326 13.11 9.43 -8.02
C ILE A 326 12.51 8.03 -8.04
N ASP A 327 11.25 7.85 -8.51
CA ASP A 327 10.60 6.54 -8.42
C ASP A 327 11.33 5.46 -9.24
N HIS A 328 11.80 5.79 -10.44
CA HIS A 328 12.53 4.85 -11.29
C HIS A 328 13.85 4.38 -10.65
N GLU A 329 14.66 5.32 -10.14
CA GLU A 329 15.92 4.99 -9.46
C GLU A 329 15.68 4.27 -8.14
N MET A 330 14.70 4.71 -7.36
CA MET A 330 14.30 4.05 -6.11
C MET A 330 13.88 2.60 -6.37
N LEU A 331 13.11 2.33 -7.43
CA LEU A 331 12.66 0.99 -7.75
C LEU A 331 13.80 0.05 -8.14
N LYS A 332 14.82 0.55 -8.84
CA LYS A 332 16.05 -0.21 -9.15
C LYS A 332 16.80 -0.63 -7.88
N ILE A 333 16.83 0.23 -6.86
CA ILE A 333 17.49 -0.06 -5.59
C ILE A 333 16.67 -1.08 -4.78
N ILE A 334 15.35 -0.89 -4.69
CA ILE A 334 14.46 -1.77 -3.91
C ILE A 334 14.38 -3.17 -4.53
N ILE A 335 14.27 -3.25 -5.86
CA ILE A 335 14.02 -4.50 -6.59
C ILE A 335 15.01 -4.62 -7.76
N PRO A 336 16.31 -4.80 -7.51
CA PRO A 336 17.32 -4.82 -8.57
C PRO A 336 17.08 -5.95 -9.58
N THR A 337 17.59 -5.77 -10.79
CA THR A 337 17.53 -6.79 -11.85
C THR A 337 18.07 -8.13 -11.34
N GLY A 338 17.34 -9.21 -11.63
CA GLY A 338 17.60 -10.54 -11.10
C GLY A 338 16.88 -10.84 -9.78
N THR A 339 16.16 -9.89 -9.18
CA THR A 339 15.27 -10.20 -8.05
C THR A 339 14.16 -11.14 -8.50
N VAL A 340 13.94 -12.21 -7.74
CA VAL A 340 12.81 -13.13 -7.95
C VAL A 340 11.64 -12.63 -7.10
N LEU A 341 10.56 -12.24 -7.75
CA LEU A 341 9.29 -11.95 -7.09
C LEU A 341 8.45 -13.23 -7.10
N ARG A 342 8.12 -13.72 -5.90
CA ARG A 342 7.36 -14.96 -5.74
C ARG A 342 5.86 -14.71 -5.73
N GLU A 343 5.10 -15.67 -6.25
CA GLU A 343 3.63 -15.66 -6.21
C GLU A 343 3.02 -14.35 -6.78
N VAL A 344 3.49 -13.90 -7.96
CA VAL A 344 2.78 -12.86 -8.70
C VAL A 344 1.53 -13.46 -9.36
N TYR A 345 0.39 -12.81 -9.22
CA TYR A 345 -0.87 -13.27 -9.81
C TYR A 345 -1.10 -12.63 -11.17
N THR A 346 -1.38 -13.43 -12.21
CA THR A 346 -1.65 -12.96 -13.57
C THR A 346 -3.06 -12.39 -13.70
N GLU A 347 -3.20 -11.06 -13.71
CA GLU A 347 -4.50 -10.40 -13.58
C GLU A 347 -5.21 -10.18 -14.91
N LYS A 348 -4.49 -9.67 -15.91
CA LYS A 348 -5.08 -9.32 -17.21
C LYS A 348 -4.07 -9.22 -18.33
N HIS A 349 -4.57 -9.27 -19.56
CA HIS A 349 -3.81 -8.91 -20.75
C HIS A 349 -4.06 -7.45 -21.14
N ILE A 350 -3.01 -6.75 -21.55
CA ILE A 350 -3.12 -5.50 -22.33
C ILE A 350 -2.22 -5.66 -23.56
N GLY A 351 -2.83 -5.66 -24.73
CA GLY A 351 -2.14 -6.04 -25.96
C GLY A 351 -1.58 -7.46 -25.87
N ASN A 352 -0.28 -7.61 -26.13
CA ASN A 352 0.41 -8.90 -26.11
C ASN A 352 1.07 -9.22 -24.75
N TYR A 353 0.83 -8.41 -23.71
CA TYR A 353 1.53 -8.52 -22.44
C TYR A 353 0.58 -8.94 -21.31
N THR A 354 1.13 -9.67 -20.35
CA THR A 354 0.44 -10.03 -19.11
C THR A 354 0.83 -9.06 -18.00
N TYR A 355 -0.17 -8.52 -17.32
CA TYR A 355 -0.03 -7.65 -16.18
C TYR A 355 -0.31 -8.48 -14.93
N ALA A 356 0.66 -8.52 -14.02
CA ALA A 356 0.63 -9.36 -12.83
C ALA A 356 1.08 -8.57 -11.60
N ARG A 357 0.62 -9.00 -10.42
CA ARG A 357 0.97 -8.37 -9.13
C ARG A 357 0.98 -9.39 -8.00
N GLN A 358 1.90 -9.25 -7.05
CA GLN A 358 1.72 -9.85 -5.72
C GLN A 358 0.51 -9.21 -5.04
N LEU A 359 -0.15 -9.95 -4.14
CA LEU A 359 -1.22 -9.39 -3.32
C LEU A 359 -0.60 -8.69 -2.10
N GLY A 360 -1.07 -7.49 -1.77
CA GLY A 360 -0.52 -6.72 -0.65
C GLY A 360 -0.79 -5.23 -0.72
N THR A 361 -0.21 -4.48 0.21
CA THR A 361 -0.26 -3.02 0.24
C THR A 361 0.65 -2.43 -0.85
N TYR A 362 0.08 -1.60 -1.73
CA TYR A 362 0.78 -0.94 -2.84
C TYR A 362 1.63 -1.88 -3.73
N PRO A 363 1.08 -3.00 -4.23
CA PRO A 363 1.85 -4.02 -4.93
C PRO A 363 2.51 -3.48 -6.21
N ILE A 364 3.65 -4.07 -6.59
CA ILE A 364 4.37 -3.70 -7.81
C ILE A 364 3.62 -4.25 -9.00
N LEU A 365 3.35 -3.37 -9.97
CA LEU A 365 2.90 -3.81 -11.28
C LEU A 365 4.07 -4.50 -12.00
N THR A 366 3.88 -5.78 -12.33
CA THR A 366 4.83 -6.59 -13.08
C THR A 366 4.28 -6.85 -14.47
N VAL A 367 5.06 -6.50 -15.49
CA VAL A 367 4.70 -6.65 -16.90
C VAL A 367 5.54 -7.78 -17.49
N ILE A 368 4.88 -8.75 -18.08
CA ILE A 368 5.50 -9.89 -18.75
C ILE A 368 5.18 -9.79 -20.24
N HIS A 369 6.21 -9.80 -21.09
CA HIS A 369 6.07 -9.60 -22.54
C HIS A 369 5.57 -10.83 -23.31
N GLU A 370 4.57 -11.51 -22.72
CA GLU A 370 3.89 -12.66 -23.28
C GLU A 370 2.46 -12.74 -22.72
N ARG A 371 1.54 -13.36 -23.45
CA ARG A 371 0.20 -13.69 -22.95
C ARG A 371 0.24 -15.04 -22.23
N LEU A 372 0.42 -14.99 -20.92
CA LEU A 372 0.34 -16.15 -20.03
C LEU A 372 -1.12 -16.42 -19.62
N PRO A 373 -1.44 -17.64 -19.17
CA PRO A 373 -2.74 -17.93 -18.56
C PRO A 373 -3.05 -16.95 -17.41
N LEU A 374 -4.27 -16.40 -17.41
CA LEU A 374 -4.76 -15.53 -16.34
C LEU A 374 -5.22 -16.36 -15.14
N GLY A 375 -5.27 -15.72 -13.97
CA GLY A 375 -5.73 -16.36 -12.75
C GLY A 375 -4.74 -17.36 -12.15
N LYS A 376 -3.44 -17.18 -12.42
CA LYS A 376 -2.38 -18.07 -11.94
C LYS A 376 -1.36 -17.32 -11.11
N TYR A 377 -0.90 -17.96 -10.05
CA TYR A 377 0.29 -17.56 -9.33
C TYR A 377 1.53 -18.13 -10.02
N ILE A 378 2.50 -17.28 -10.32
CA ILE A 378 3.78 -17.65 -10.91
C ILE A 378 4.92 -16.92 -10.18
N ASP A 379 6.11 -17.50 -10.20
CA ASP A 379 7.32 -16.79 -9.82
C ASP A 379 7.89 -16.09 -11.07
N VAL A 380 8.44 -14.90 -10.88
CA VAL A 380 9.03 -14.10 -11.97
C VAL A 380 10.35 -13.50 -11.56
N LYS A 381 11.25 -13.31 -12.52
CA LYS A 381 12.54 -12.66 -12.30
C LYS A 381 12.57 -11.31 -13.01
N VAL A 382 12.90 -10.26 -12.25
CA VAL A 382 12.86 -8.86 -12.71
C VAL A 382 14.00 -8.61 -13.69
N ALA A 383 13.66 -8.24 -14.92
CA ALA A 383 14.58 -7.94 -16.01
C ALA A 383 14.91 -6.45 -16.12
N ASP A 384 13.90 -5.59 -15.96
CA ASP A 384 14.03 -4.15 -16.17
C ASP A 384 12.97 -3.37 -15.38
N HIS A 385 13.07 -2.05 -15.38
CA HIS A 385 12.27 -1.15 -14.55
C HIS A 385 11.58 -0.09 -15.40
N GLY A 386 10.27 0.06 -15.20
CA GLY A 386 9.56 1.28 -15.56
C GLY A 386 9.67 2.34 -14.47
N MET A 387 8.88 3.40 -14.59
CA MET A 387 8.80 4.44 -13.54
C MET A 387 8.11 3.93 -12.27
N ARG A 388 7.21 2.94 -12.39
CA ARG A 388 6.38 2.44 -11.28
C ARG A 388 6.02 0.95 -11.41
N SER A 389 6.72 0.26 -12.28
CA SER A 389 6.47 -1.12 -12.66
C SER A 389 7.80 -1.79 -12.93
N VAL A 390 7.80 -3.12 -12.94
CA VAL A 390 8.96 -3.90 -13.39
C VAL A 390 8.57 -4.70 -14.61
N THR A 391 9.51 -4.88 -15.52
CA THR A 391 9.43 -5.89 -16.58
C THR A 391 10.06 -7.16 -16.05
N ALA A 392 9.40 -8.30 -16.23
CA ALA A 392 9.89 -9.57 -15.71
C ALA A 392 9.61 -10.72 -16.70
N VAL A 393 10.32 -11.84 -16.48
CA VAL A 393 10.09 -13.11 -17.17
C VAL A 393 9.66 -14.18 -16.16
N PRO A 394 8.89 -15.21 -16.56
CA PRO A 394 8.64 -16.38 -15.72
C PRO A 394 9.94 -16.96 -15.18
N TYR A 395 9.91 -17.45 -13.94
CA TYR A 395 11.08 -17.99 -13.27
C TYR A 395 10.80 -19.35 -12.60
N PRO A 396 11.62 -20.38 -12.85
CA PRO A 396 12.68 -20.42 -13.87
C PRO A 396 12.10 -20.29 -15.28
N LEU A 397 12.83 -19.62 -16.18
CA LEU A 397 12.47 -19.56 -17.58
C LEU A 397 12.84 -20.90 -18.24
N ASP A 398 11.95 -21.46 -19.05
CA ASP A 398 12.22 -22.70 -19.77
C ASP A 398 12.84 -22.39 -21.15
N PRO A 399 14.08 -22.84 -21.44
CA PRO A 399 14.74 -22.53 -22.71
C PRO A 399 14.09 -23.21 -23.90
N ASN A 400 13.33 -24.29 -23.70
CA ASN A 400 12.65 -25.04 -24.75
C ASN A 400 11.31 -24.41 -25.16
N THR A 401 10.60 -23.78 -24.23
CA THR A 401 9.25 -23.27 -24.46
C THR A 401 9.16 -21.74 -24.52
N ALA A 402 10.11 -21.02 -23.93
CA ALA A 402 10.09 -19.55 -23.90
C ALA A 402 9.97 -18.93 -25.30
N THR A 403 9.12 -17.91 -25.45
CA THR A 403 8.98 -17.20 -26.71
C THR A 403 10.20 -16.34 -27.03
N MET A 404 10.34 -15.96 -28.32
CA MET A 404 11.37 -15.03 -28.78
C MET A 404 11.34 -13.69 -28.02
N ASN A 405 10.16 -13.24 -27.58
CA ASN A 405 10.01 -12.00 -26.80
C ASN A 405 10.49 -12.16 -25.35
N LEU A 406 10.16 -13.27 -24.70
CA LEU A 406 10.68 -13.55 -23.35
C LEU A 406 12.18 -13.71 -23.34
N LEU A 407 12.74 -14.46 -24.31
CA LEU A 407 14.19 -14.62 -24.43
C LEU A 407 14.87 -13.26 -24.58
N GLN A 408 14.38 -12.38 -25.45
CA GLN A 408 14.94 -11.03 -25.64
C GLN A 408 14.74 -10.09 -24.44
N THR A 409 13.81 -10.42 -23.53
CA THR A 409 13.62 -9.64 -22.30
C THR A 409 14.70 -9.97 -21.27
N VAL A 410 15.37 -11.13 -21.37
CA VAL A 410 16.46 -11.50 -20.48
C VAL A 410 17.68 -10.60 -20.74
N PRO A 411 18.21 -9.88 -19.72
CA PRO A 411 19.44 -9.11 -19.86
C PRO A 411 20.60 -9.95 -20.39
N GLY A 412 21.23 -9.48 -21.47
CA GLY A 412 22.31 -10.19 -22.16
C GLY A 412 21.86 -11.07 -23.34
N ILE A 413 20.56 -11.31 -23.53
CA ILE A 413 20.02 -12.05 -24.68
C ILE A 413 19.48 -11.06 -25.72
N GLY A 414 20.29 -10.74 -26.72
CA GLY A 414 19.82 -10.02 -27.91
C GLY A 414 19.12 -10.94 -28.93
N LYS A 415 18.52 -10.34 -29.97
CA LYS A 415 17.83 -11.07 -31.06
C LYS A 415 18.66 -12.23 -31.64
N LYS A 416 19.95 -12.00 -31.89
CA LYS A 416 20.85 -13.05 -32.45
C LYS A 416 20.98 -14.25 -31.52
N VAL A 417 21.15 -14.01 -30.21
CA VAL A 417 21.27 -15.07 -29.21
C VAL A 417 19.94 -15.81 -29.08
N ALA A 418 18.83 -15.08 -28.97
CA ALA A 418 17.51 -15.69 -28.88
C ALA A 418 17.17 -16.57 -30.10
N THR A 419 17.49 -16.14 -31.33
CA THR A 419 17.35 -16.98 -32.54
C THR A 419 18.16 -18.26 -32.45
N ARG A 420 19.40 -18.20 -31.97
CA ARG A 420 20.24 -19.39 -31.80
C ARG A 420 19.69 -20.32 -30.72
N ILE A 421 19.17 -19.78 -29.62
CA ILE A 421 18.52 -20.58 -28.57
C ILE A 421 17.35 -21.36 -29.17
N VAL A 422 16.47 -20.69 -29.91
CA VAL A 422 15.31 -21.33 -30.54
C VAL A 422 15.74 -22.39 -31.56
N ALA A 423 16.77 -22.12 -32.38
CA ALA A 423 17.24 -23.02 -33.42
C ALA A 423 17.90 -24.31 -32.88
N ASN A 424 18.40 -24.30 -31.64
CA ASN A 424 19.11 -25.44 -31.02
C ASN A 424 18.25 -26.24 -30.03
N ARG A 425 16.93 -25.99 -30.02
CA ARG A 425 15.96 -26.78 -29.26
C ARG A 425 15.79 -28.18 -29.88
N PRO A 426 15.48 -29.21 -29.06
CA PRO A 426 15.35 -29.14 -27.61
C PRO A 426 16.71 -29.26 -26.89
N TYR A 427 16.75 -28.72 -25.67
CA TYR A 427 17.81 -28.93 -24.69
C TYR A 427 17.42 -30.05 -23.74
N LYS A 428 18.33 -31.00 -23.52
CA LYS A 428 18.06 -32.19 -22.68
C LYS A 428 17.97 -31.84 -21.21
N ASP A 429 18.89 -30.99 -20.76
CA ASP A 429 19.00 -30.50 -19.39
C ASP A 429 19.73 -29.15 -19.39
N LEU A 430 19.92 -28.59 -18.20
CA LEU A 430 20.63 -27.32 -18.02
C LEU A 430 22.10 -27.38 -18.43
N LYS A 431 22.74 -28.55 -18.34
CA LYS A 431 24.15 -28.74 -18.72
C LYS A 431 24.29 -28.66 -20.24
N ASP A 432 23.45 -29.37 -20.99
CA ASP A 432 23.36 -29.30 -22.45
C ASP A 432 23.04 -27.87 -22.92
N PHE A 433 22.15 -27.16 -22.21
CA PHE A 433 21.88 -25.75 -22.49
C PHE A 433 23.11 -24.87 -22.29
N MET A 434 23.83 -25.02 -21.17
CA MET A 434 25.06 -24.27 -20.90
C MET A 434 26.16 -24.54 -21.94
N GLU A 435 26.45 -25.80 -22.24
CA GLU A 435 27.48 -26.18 -23.22
C GLU A 435 27.17 -25.61 -24.61
N LYS A 436 25.90 -25.61 -25.02
CA LYS A 436 25.47 -25.00 -26.28
C LYS A 436 25.58 -23.47 -26.25
N LEU A 437 25.30 -22.80 -25.13
CA LEU A 437 25.51 -21.35 -25.01
C LEU A 437 27.01 -20.98 -25.08
N GLU A 438 27.87 -21.74 -24.40
CA GLU A 438 29.31 -21.50 -24.38
C GLU A 438 29.94 -21.71 -25.75
N SER A 439 29.54 -22.77 -26.46
CA SER A 439 29.99 -23.00 -27.85
C SER A 439 29.55 -21.90 -28.83
N MET A 440 28.54 -21.10 -28.47
CA MET A 440 28.10 -19.92 -29.23
C MET A 440 28.86 -18.62 -28.86
N GLY A 441 29.81 -18.68 -27.92
CA GLY A 441 30.57 -17.54 -27.42
C GLY A 441 29.78 -16.64 -26.47
N ILE A 442 28.74 -17.16 -25.83
CA ILE A 442 27.91 -16.42 -24.87
C ILE A 442 28.41 -16.74 -23.46
N GLU A 443 28.61 -15.71 -22.63
CA GLU A 443 28.97 -15.89 -21.23
C GLU A 443 27.79 -16.52 -20.46
N SER A 444 27.82 -17.84 -20.34
CA SER A 444 26.74 -18.68 -19.79
C SER A 444 26.35 -18.30 -18.38
N LYS A 445 27.32 -17.91 -17.53
CA LYS A 445 27.11 -17.62 -16.10
C LYS A 445 26.06 -16.53 -15.84
N ASN A 446 26.03 -15.48 -16.67
CA ASN A 446 25.10 -14.37 -16.49
C ASN A 446 23.68 -14.67 -17.02
N VAL A 447 23.58 -15.57 -17.99
CA VAL A 447 22.32 -15.96 -18.64
C VAL A 447 21.67 -17.13 -17.91
N ILE A 448 22.44 -18.11 -17.45
CA ILE A 448 21.92 -19.36 -16.88
C ILE A 448 21.07 -19.13 -15.64
N LYS A 449 21.40 -18.11 -14.83
CA LYS A 449 20.64 -17.74 -13.63
C LYS A 449 19.17 -17.43 -13.89
N TRP A 450 18.75 -17.19 -15.13
CA TRP A 450 17.36 -16.94 -15.50
C TRP A 450 16.56 -18.22 -15.76
N PHE A 451 17.25 -19.34 -15.97
CA PHE A 451 16.69 -20.65 -16.32
C PHE A 451 16.82 -21.66 -15.17
N THR A 452 17.43 -21.27 -14.04
CA THR A 452 17.71 -22.12 -12.87
C THR A 452 17.18 -21.56 -11.58
#